data_AF-A0A6A5UFI4-F1
#
_entry.id   AF-A0A6A5UFI4-F1
#
_cell.length_a   1.000
_cell.length_b   1.000
_cell.length_c   1.000
_cell.angle_alpha   90.00
_cell.angle_beta   90.00
_cell.angle_gamma   90.00
#
_symmetry.space_group_name_H-M   'P 1'
#
loop_
_entity.id
_entity.type
_entity.pdbx_description
1 polymer ?
#
loop_
_entity_poly.entity_id
_entity_poly.type
_entity_poly.pdbx_seq_one_letter_code
_entity_poly.pdbx_strand_id
1 'polypeptide(L)'
;MPAIDEAIAYIDSLALGEKFEYVKVAKIYSANRITLSRRHQRVQRPRVTKDSNQCTLSPHQEAKLVRYIKELTKQRLPPTRSIIRNFISKLATKDAPAIDSIRHNANLVTKYSLYFDLLQHKISKYDIQLSETYNMDKKGFAIRVISRSKRVFSKDAYKHKRVTVLALICANRSILPPSVIYLVKKGDVQAS
;
A
#
# COMPACT_ATOMS: atom_id res chain seq x y z
N MET A 1 20.27 14.81 -28.07
CA MET A 1 20.05 16.26 -27.97
C MET A 1 21.36 17.08 -27.86
N PRO A 2 22.51 16.67 -28.45
CA PRO A 2 23.79 17.37 -28.21
C PRO A 2 23.85 18.78 -28.80
N ALA A 3 23.23 18.99 -29.97
CA ALA A 3 23.25 20.26 -30.71
C ALA A 3 22.72 21.50 -29.95
N ILE A 4 21.77 21.34 -29.03
CA ILE A 4 21.20 22.47 -28.27
C ILE A 4 22.09 22.81 -27.08
N ASP A 5 22.66 21.81 -26.43
CA ASP A 5 23.48 22.00 -25.23
C ASP A 5 24.87 22.57 -25.63
N GLU A 6 25.41 22.17 -26.78
CA GLU A 6 26.59 22.79 -27.41
C GLU A 6 26.35 24.25 -27.80
N ALA A 7 25.18 24.57 -28.36
CA ALA A 7 24.81 25.94 -28.69
C ALA A 7 24.65 26.83 -27.44
N ILE A 8 24.18 26.27 -26.32
CA ILE A 8 24.12 26.97 -25.03
C ILE A 8 25.52 27.22 -24.50
N ALA A 9 26.41 26.21 -24.52
CA ALA A 9 27.80 26.37 -24.09
C ALA A 9 28.54 27.44 -24.91
N TYR A 10 28.28 27.53 -26.22
CA TYR A 10 28.80 28.62 -27.05
C TYR A 10 28.31 29.99 -26.58
N ILE A 11 27.01 30.14 -26.32
CA ILE A 11 26.43 31.41 -25.83
C ILE A 11 27.02 31.78 -24.46
N ASP A 12 27.16 30.82 -23.55
CA ASP A 12 27.70 31.02 -22.21
C ASP A 12 29.22 31.35 -22.23
N SER A 13 29.92 31.01 -23.33
CA SER A 13 31.34 31.33 -23.53
C SER A 13 31.60 32.74 -24.08
N LEU A 14 30.57 33.42 -24.59
CA LEU A 14 30.68 34.82 -25.05
C LEU A 14 30.92 35.76 -23.87
N ALA A 15 31.64 36.85 -24.10
CA ALA A 15 31.95 37.79 -23.03
C ALA A 15 30.66 38.43 -22.47
N LEU A 16 30.64 38.70 -21.16
CA LEU A 16 29.47 39.27 -20.48
C LEU A 16 29.09 40.62 -21.12
N GLY A 17 27.98 40.66 -21.88
CA GLY A 17 27.51 41.86 -22.58
C GLY A 17 27.74 41.87 -24.10
N GLU A 18 28.36 40.83 -24.67
CA GLU A 18 28.49 40.68 -26.11
C GLU A 18 27.12 40.43 -26.77
N LYS A 19 26.80 41.22 -27.80
CA LYS A 19 25.51 41.12 -28.48
C LYS A 19 25.53 39.94 -29.45
N PHE A 20 24.67 38.96 -29.22
CA PHE A 20 24.47 37.84 -30.13
C PHE A 20 23.00 37.71 -30.54
N GLU A 21 22.77 37.05 -31.68
CA GLU A 21 21.44 36.74 -32.19
C GLU A 21 21.20 35.23 -32.18
N TYR A 22 20.12 34.81 -31.51
CA TYR A 22 19.72 33.40 -31.45
C TYR A 22 19.51 32.76 -32.83
N VAL A 23 19.15 33.53 -33.85
CA VAL A 23 18.97 33.03 -35.23
C VAL A 23 20.30 32.53 -35.80
N LYS A 24 21.38 33.30 -35.60
CA LYS A 24 22.71 32.98 -36.13
C LYS A 24 23.26 31.72 -35.47
N VAL A 25 23.20 31.66 -34.13
CA VAL A 25 23.64 30.50 -33.35
C VAL A 25 22.81 29.26 -33.69
N ALA A 26 21.48 29.38 -33.78
CA ALA A 26 20.60 28.28 -34.16
C ALA A 26 20.94 27.69 -35.54
N LYS A 27 21.34 28.54 -36.50
CA LYS A 27 21.73 28.11 -37.85
C LYS A 27 23.06 27.36 -37.86
N ILE A 28 24.04 27.80 -37.07
CA ILE A 28 25.36 27.16 -36.95
C ILE A 28 25.21 25.75 -36.35
N TYR A 29 24.48 25.64 -35.26
CA TYR A 29 24.33 24.39 -34.51
C TYR A 29 23.13 23.54 -34.96
N SER A 30 22.47 23.89 -36.07
CA SER A 30 21.26 23.20 -36.56
C SER A 30 20.21 22.97 -35.47
N ALA A 31 20.03 23.97 -34.60
CA ALA A 31 19.11 23.93 -33.47
C ALA A 31 17.85 24.76 -33.77
N ASN A 32 16.71 24.39 -33.18
CA ASN A 32 15.51 25.23 -33.28
C ASN A 32 15.70 26.52 -32.46
N ARG A 33 15.65 27.68 -33.12
CA ARG A 33 15.80 29.01 -32.50
C ARG A 33 14.93 29.21 -31.26
N ILE A 34 13.66 28.82 -31.33
CA ILE A 34 12.70 29.03 -30.24
C ILE A 34 13.06 28.15 -29.05
N THR A 35 13.43 26.89 -29.29
CA THR A 35 13.86 25.96 -28.24
C THR A 35 15.17 26.41 -27.59
N LEU A 36 16.14 26.89 -28.39
CA LEU A 36 17.42 27.42 -27.91
C LEU A 36 17.21 28.63 -26.99
N SER A 37 16.45 29.63 -27.44
CA SER A 37 16.15 30.83 -26.65
C SER A 37 15.43 30.49 -25.34
N ARG A 38 14.41 29.63 -25.38
CA ARG A 38 13.66 29.23 -24.18
C ARG A 38 14.49 28.42 -23.18
N ARG A 39 15.44 27.60 -23.65
CA ARG A 39 16.37 26.87 -22.77
C ARG A 39 17.43 27.78 -22.15
N HIS A 40 18.07 28.65 -22.94
CA HIS A 40 19.09 29.58 -22.45
C HIS A 40 18.50 30.55 -21.40
N GLN A 41 17.30 31.09 -21.64
CA GLN A 41 16.58 31.93 -20.69
C GLN A 41 15.96 31.17 -19.50
N ARG A 42 16.22 29.86 -19.38
CA ARG A 42 15.70 28.96 -18.33
C ARG A 42 14.17 28.91 -18.20
N VAL A 43 13.44 29.36 -19.23
CA VAL A 43 11.98 29.29 -19.33
C VAL A 43 11.54 27.82 -19.50
N GLN A 44 12.31 27.03 -20.24
CA GLN A 44 12.16 25.58 -20.29
C GLN A 44 13.15 24.90 -19.34
N ARG A 45 12.62 24.05 -18.46
CA ARG A 45 13.43 23.22 -17.56
C ARG A 45 14.15 22.12 -18.35
N PRO A 46 15.43 21.83 -18.04
CA PRO A 46 16.13 20.68 -18.59
C PRO A 46 15.36 19.38 -18.37
N ARG A 47 15.44 18.43 -19.31
CA ARG A 47 14.73 17.15 -19.20
C ARG A 47 15.07 16.40 -17.91
N VAL A 48 16.35 16.41 -17.52
CA VAL A 48 16.84 15.82 -16.27
C VAL A 48 16.12 16.39 -15.04
N THR A 49 15.89 17.71 -15.00
CA THR A 49 15.16 18.36 -13.90
C THR A 49 13.65 18.15 -13.95
N LYS A 50 13.09 17.79 -15.11
CA LYS A 50 11.68 17.41 -15.23
C LYS A 50 11.48 16.01 -14.63
N ASP A 51 12.38 15.08 -14.94
CA ASP A 51 12.32 13.71 -14.45
C ASP A 51 12.48 13.65 -12.91
N SER A 52 13.41 14.42 -12.34
CA SER A 52 13.57 14.54 -10.89
C SER A 52 12.34 15.08 -10.16
N ASN A 53 11.56 15.96 -10.82
CA ASN A 53 10.32 16.52 -10.25
C ASN A 53 9.11 15.60 -10.43
N GLN A 54 9.18 14.61 -11.33
CA GLN A 54 8.14 13.60 -11.53
C GLN A 54 8.30 12.40 -10.60
N CYS A 55 9.51 12.16 -10.09
CA CYS A 55 9.75 11.16 -9.07
C CYS A 55 9.06 11.56 -7.75
N THR A 56 8.08 10.75 -7.34
CA THR A 56 7.43 10.90 -6.03
C THR A 56 8.33 10.43 -4.87
N LEU A 57 9.39 9.69 -5.19
CA LEU A 57 10.34 9.14 -4.22
C LEU A 57 11.68 9.87 -4.32
N SER A 58 12.33 10.08 -3.17
CA SER A 58 13.71 10.54 -3.15
C SER A 58 14.67 9.43 -3.61
N PRO A 59 15.87 9.75 -4.10
CA PRO A 59 16.86 8.74 -4.53
C PRO A 59 17.16 7.68 -3.46
N HIS A 60 17.15 8.07 -2.18
CA HIS A 60 17.33 7.15 -1.06
C HIS A 60 16.14 6.17 -0.90
N GLN A 61 14.90 6.66 -1.10
CA GLN A 61 13.71 5.82 -1.06
C GLN A 61 13.65 4.84 -2.25
N GLU A 62 14.10 5.26 -3.43
CA GLU A 62 14.22 4.40 -4.60
C GLU A 62 15.21 3.25 -4.36
N ALA A 63 16.38 3.53 -3.77
CA ALA A 63 17.35 2.50 -3.40
C ALA A 63 16.74 1.46 -2.45
N LYS A 64 15.90 1.90 -1.49
CA LYS A 64 15.17 1.02 -0.57
C LYS A 64 14.12 0.16 -1.28
N LEU A 65 13.40 0.72 -2.26
CA LEU A 65 12.47 -0.03 -3.11
C LEU A 65 13.19 -1.10 -3.94
N VAL A 66 14.32 -0.76 -4.55
CA VAL A 66 15.12 -1.72 -5.34
C VAL A 66 15.61 -2.87 -4.46
N ARG A 67 16.09 -2.57 -3.25
CA ARG A 67 16.48 -3.61 -2.28
C ARG A 67 15.31 -4.53 -1.94
N TYR A 68 14.12 -3.97 -1.70
CA TYR A 68 12.92 -4.74 -1.39
C TYR A 68 12.50 -5.68 -2.53
N ILE A 69 12.54 -5.22 -3.79
CA ILE A 69 12.23 -6.04 -4.97
C ILE A 69 13.22 -7.20 -5.12
N LYS A 70 14.51 -6.95 -4.87
CA LYS A 70 15.54 -8.01 -4.88
C LYS A 70 15.25 -9.08 -3.84
N GLU A 71 14.82 -8.70 -2.63
CA GLU A 71 14.45 -9.65 -1.58
C GLU A 71 13.19 -10.45 -1.91
N LEU A 72 12.16 -9.81 -2.49
CA LEU A 72 10.97 -10.54 -2.98
C LEU A 72 11.34 -11.62 -4.00
N THR A 73 12.23 -11.27 -4.92
CA THR A 73 12.70 -12.20 -5.97
C THR A 73 13.47 -13.38 -5.36
N LYS A 74 14.33 -13.14 -4.36
CA LYS A 74 15.01 -14.21 -3.61
C LYS A 74 14.03 -15.13 -2.89
N GLN A 75 12.96 -14.57 -2.33
CA GLN A 75 11.90 -15.32 -1.66
C GLN A 75 10.93 -16.01 -2.62
N ARG A 76 11.21 -16.01 -3.93
CA ARG A 76 10.34 -16.55 -4.99
C ARG A 76 8.94 -15.94 -4.99
N LEU A 77 8.82 -14.69 -4.53
CA LEU A 77 7.59 -13.91 -4.58
C LEU A 77 7.68 -12.93 -5.75
N PRO A 78 6.79 -13.03 -6.76
CA PRO A 78 6.80 -12.11 -7.87
C PRO A 78 6.44 -10.70 -7.39
N PRO A 79 7.24 -9.67 -7.72
CA PRO A 79 6.97 -8.30 -7.33
C PRO A 79 5.79 -7.74 -8.17
N THR A 80 4.56 -8.06 -7.74
CA THR A 80 3.33 -7.62 -8.40
C THR A 80 3.14 -6.10 -8.21
N ARG A 81 2.52 -5.41 -9.18
CA ARG A 81 2.22 -3.97 -9.12
C ARG A 81 1.54 -3.53 -7.81
N SER A 82 0.69 -4.37 -7.22
CA SER A 82 0.01 -4.09 -5.95
C SER A 82 1.00 -4.02 -4.77
N ILE A 83 1.91 -5.00 -4.68
CA ILE A 83 2.94 -5.08 -3.63
C ILE A 83 3.87 -3.86 -3.72
N ILE A 84 4.32 -3.54 -4.92
CA ILE A 84 5.17 -2.38 -5.19
C ILE A 84 4.45 -1.09 -4.79
N ARG A 85 3.19 -0.90 -5.21
CA ARG A 85 2.41 0.30 -4.88
C ARG A 85 2.24 0.48 -3.37
N ASN A 86 1.89 -0.58 -2.64
CA ASN A 86 1.72 -0.51 -1.19
C ASN A 86 3.03 -0.15 -0.48
N PHE A 87 4.15 -0.71 -0.95
CA PHE A 87 5.46 -0.37 -0.41
C PHE A 87 5.85 1.09 -0.70
N ILE A 88 5.59 1.57 -1.92
CA ILE A 88 5.81 2.97 -2.30
C ILE A 88 4.96 3.93 -1.47
N SER A 89 3.67 3.64 -1.27
CA SER A 89 2.80 4.46 -0.41
C SER A 89 3.34 4.54 1.02
N LYS A 90 3.87 3.43 1.55
CA LYS A 90 4.51 3.38 2.87
C LYS A 90 5.81 4.20 2.92
N LEU A 91 6.61 4.19 1.85
CA LEU A 91 7.86 4.96 1.78
C LEU A 91 7.63 6.46 1.62
N ALA A 92 6.62 6.85 0.84
CA ALA A 92 6.33 8.23 0.48
C ALA A 92 5.64 9.04 1.59
N THR A 93 5.50 8.48 2.80
CA THR A 93 4.78 9.08 3.94
C THR A 93 3.42 9.67 3.56
N LYS A 94 2.76 9.10 2.53
CA LYS A 94 1.37 9.40 2.23
C LYS A 94 0.55 8.39 3.00
N ASP A 95 0.12 8.84 4.17
CA ASP A 95 -0.95 8.30 5.01
C ASP A 95 -1.29 6.84 4.71
N ALA A 96 -0.69 5.92 5.49
CA ALA A 96 -1.42 4.69 5.75
C ALA A 96 -2.81 5.12 6.24
N PRO A 97 -3.91 4.60 5.66
CA PRO A 97 -5.24 5.00 6.09
C PRO A 97 -5.31 4.91 7.61
N ALA A 98 -5.86 5.92 8.29
CA ALA A 98 -5.76 6.06 9.75
C ALA A 98 -6.11 4.77 10.53
N ILE A 99 -6.96 3.93 9.95
CA ILE A 99 -7.32 2.60 10.46
C ILE A 99 -6.10 1.66 10.56
N ASP A 100 -5.23 1.63 9.57
CA ASP A 100 -4.07 0.74 9.52
C ASP A 100 -2.91 1.21 10.41
N SER A 101 -2.75 2.53 10.62
CA SER A 101 -1.77 3.04 11.60
C SER A 101 -2.20 2.75 13.05
N ILE A 102 -3.50 2.89 13.36
CA ILE A 102 -4.08 2.51 14.65
C ILE A 102 -3.91 0.99 14.89
N ARG A 103 -4.18 0.14 13.89
CA ARG A 103 -3.95 -1.31 13.98
C ARG A 103 -2.49 -1.67 14.19
N HIS A 104 -1.56 -0.98 13.53
CA HIS A 104 -0.13 -1.24 13.70
C HIS A 104 0.35 -0.85 15.10
N ASN A 105 -0.16 0.25 15.68
CA ASN A 105 0.16 0.63 17.05
C ASN A 105 -0.48 -0.33 18.09
N ALA A 106 -1.66 -0.87 17.76
CA ALA A 106 -2.30 -1.92 18.57
C ALA A 106 -1.53 -3.26 18.53
N ASN A 107 -0.79 -3.53 17.45
CA ASN A 107 0.04 -4.72 17.24
C ASN A 107 1.50 -4.51 17.70
N LEU A 108 1.69 -4.02 18.93
CA LEU A 108 3.03 -3.85 19.50
C LEU A 108 3.55 -5.20 20.05
N VAL A 109 4.77 -5.60 19.65
CA VAL A 109 5.39 -6.88 20.04
C VAL A 109 5.43 -7.05 21.56
N THR A 110 5.79 -6.00 22.29
CA THR A 110 5.89 -6.05 23.76
C THR A 110 4.56 -6.33 24.44
N LYS A 111 3.43 -5.87 23.87
CA LYS A 111 2.09 -6.15 24.37
C LYS A 111 1.74 -7.64 24.20
N TYR A 112 2.14 -8.23 23.08
CA TYR A 112 1.96 -9.67 22.84
C TYR A 112 2.84 -10.51 23.76
N SER A 113 4.11 -10.13 23.93
CA SER A 113 5.01 -10.84 24.86
C SER A 113 4.43 -10.87 26.27
N LEU A 114 4.04 -9.72 26.82
CA LEU A 114 3.44 -9.64 28.15
C LEU A 114 2.13 -10.45 28.27
N TYR A 115 1.29 -10.39 27.24
CA TYR A 115 0.04 -11.17 27.20
C TYR A 115 0.31 -12.67 27.23
N PHE A 116 1.24 -13.17 26.40
CA PHE A 116 1.56 -14.59 26.33
C PHE A 116 2.27 -15.08 27.59
N ASP A 117 3.15 -14.27 28.19
CA ASP A 117 3.79 -14.59 29.48
C ASP A 117 2.72 -14.79 30.57
N LEU A 118 1.75 -13.87 30.64
CA LEU A 118 0.64 -13.95 31.60
C LEU A 118 -0.29 -15.14 31.31
N LEU A 119 -0.54 -15.43 30.03
CA LEU A 119 -1.34 -16.58 29.61
C LEU A 119 -0.69 -17.90 30.01
N GLN A 120 0.61 -18.07 29.73
CA GLN A 120 1.37 -19.28 30.10
C GLN A 120 1.39 -19.48 31.62
N HIS A 121 1.61 -18.40 32.38
CA HIS A 121 1.55 -18.45 33.83
C HIS A 121 0.17 -18.90 34.35
N LYS A 122 -0.93 -18.43 33.73
CA LYS A 122 -2.29 -18.85 34.11
C LYS A 122 -2.59 -20.31 33.71
N ILE A 123 -2.17 -20.75 32.53
CA ILE A 123 -2.31 -22.14 32.09
C ILE A 123 -1.61 -23.06 33.08
N SER A 124 -0.36 -22.74 33.46
CA SER A 124 0.39 -23.52 34.46
C SER A 124 -0.24 -23.47 35.85
N LYS A 125 -0.70 -22.31 36.32
CA LYS A 125 -1.32 -22.15 37.65
C LYS A 125 -2.57 -23.02 37.84
N TYR A 126 -3.38 -23.17 36.81
CA TYR A 126 -4.66 -23.88 36.87
C TYR A 126 -4.63 -25.26 36.20
N ASP A 127 -3.44 -25.73 35.79
CA ASP A 127 -3.24 -27.00 35.08
C ASP A 127 -4.21 -27.21 33.90
N ILE A 128 -4.41 -26.14 33.10
CA ILE A 128 -5.39 -26.16 32.01
C ILE A 128 -4.88 -27.09 30.91
N GLN A 129 -5.64 -28.13 30.58
CA GLN A 129 -5.23 -29.06 29.54
C GLN A 129 -5.42 -28.48 28.14
N LEU A 130 -4.61 -28.95 27.19
CA LEU A 130 -4.74 -28.55 25.78
C LEU A 130 -6.12 -28.91 25.20
N SER A 131 -6.75 -29.98 25.67
CA SER A 131 -8.11 -30.40 25.32
C SER A 131 -9.21 -29.45 25.82
N GLU A 132 -8.86 -28.52 26.72
CA GLU A 132 -9.80 -27.56 27.32
C GLU A 132 -9.61 -26.15 26.76
N THR A 133 -8.60 -25.96 25.90
CA THR A 133 -8.32 -24.68 25.27
C THR A 133 -8.99 -24.62 23.90
N TYR A 134 -9.97 -23.73 23.74
CA TYR A 134 -10.70 -23.55 22.50
C TYR A 134 -10.44 -22.18 21.90
N ASN A 135 -10.05 -22.16 20.62
CA ASN A 135 -10.07 -20.94 19.85
C ASN A 135 -11.51 -20.67 19.39
N MET A 136 -12.09 -19.58 19.88
CA MET A 136 -13.42 -19.14 19.50
C MET A 136 -13.32 -17.99 18.51
N ASP A 137 -13.71 -18.21 17.26
CA ASP A 137 -13.84 -17.13 16.29
C ASP A 137 -15.30 -16.94 15.88
N LYS A 138 -15.74 -15.67 15.89
CA LYS A 138 -17.09 -15.28 15.52
C LYS A 138 -17.11 -14.95 14.04
N LYS A 139 -17.63 -15.87 13.22
CA LYS A 139 -17.81 -15.60 11.79
C LYS A 139 -19.22 -15.13 11.49
N GLY A 140 -19.32 -13.85 11.11
CA GLY A 140 -20.57 -13.27 10.60
C GLY A 140 -20.73 -13.57 9.11
N PHE A 141 -21.81 -14.25 8.75
CA PHE A 141 -22.23 -14.46 7.37
C PHE A 141 -23.39 -13.53 7.04
N ALA A 142 -23.20 -12.69 6.02
CA ALA A 142 -24.28 -11.93 5.44
C ALA A 142 -25.03 -12.82 4.44
N ILE A 143 -26.25 -13.20 4.78
CA ILE A 143 -27.13 -13.88 3.83
C ILE A 143 -27.38 -12.89 2.67
N ARG A 144 -27.15 -13.33 1.42
CA ARG A 144 -27.22 -12.57 0.14
C ARG A 144 -26.04 -11.66 -0.27
N VAL A 145 -24.93 -11.57 0.47
CA VAL A 145 -23.72 -10.91 -0.08
C VAL A 145 -22.85 -11.95 -0.78
N ILE A 146 -22.88 -11.91 -2.11
CA ILE A 146 -22.22 -12.87 -2.97
C ILE A 146 -20.91 -12.26 -3.48
N SER A 147 -19.77 -12.75 -3.01
CA SER A 147 -18.57 -12.71 -3.86
C SER A 147 -18.78 -13.72 -5.00
N ARG A 148 -19.19 -13.19 -6.16
CA ARG A 148 -19.19 -13.80 -7.52
C ARG A 148 -19.89 -15.16 -7.81
N SER A 149 -20.62 -15.81 -6.90
CA SER A 149 -21.35 -17.07 -7.22
C SER A 149 -22.87 -17.02 -6.95
N LYS A 150 -23.70 -17.12 -8.00
CA LYS A 150 -25.18 -17.10 -7.90
C LYS A 150 -25.74 -18.45 -7.42
N ARG A 151 -26.70 -18.44 -6.49
CA ARG A 151 -27.61 -19.58 -6.16
C ARG A 151 -29.06 -19.11 -6.11
N VAL A 152 -29.99 -19.97 -6.51
CA VAL A 152 -31.45 -19.71 -6.57
C VAL A 152 -32.12 -20.18 -5.26
N PHE A 153 -32.99 -19.34 -4.68
CA PHE A 153 -33.79 -19.65 -3.48
C PHE A 153 -35.21 -19.05 -3.58
N SER A 154 -36.13 -19.54 -2.76
CA SER A 154 -37.54 -19.09 -2.72
C SER A 154 -37.71 -17.67 -2.17
N LYS A 155 -38.76 -16.98 -2.63
CA LYS A 155 -39.07 -15.59 -2.28
C LYS A 155 -39.35 -15.37 -0.78
N ASP A 156 -39.82 -16.38 -0.06
CA ASP A 156 -40.14 -16.25 1.37
C ASP A 156 -38.90 -16.17 2.28
N ALA A 157 -37.77 -16.74 1.85
CA ALA A 157 -36.48 -16.61 2.52
C ALA A 157 -35.87 -15.18 2.42
N TYR A 158 -36.52 -14.26 1.69
CA TYR A 158 -36.07 -12.89 1.46
C TYR A 158 -36.19 -11.97 2.69
N LYS A 159 -37.06 -12.29 3.66
CA LYS A 159 -37.51 -11.28 4.61
C LYS A 159 -36.55 -10.96 5.78
N HIS A 160 -35.65 -11.84 6.27
CA HIS A 160 -34.70 -11.50 7.36
C HIS A 160 -33.39 -12.33 7.41
N LYS A 161 -32.33 -11.72 8.02
CA LYS A 161 -31.26 -12.29 8.90
C LYS A 161 -29.79 -12.25 8.40
N ARG A 162 -28.89 -11.79 9.28
CA ARG A 162 -27.45 -12.14 9.29
C ARG A 162 -27.31 -13.34 10.22
N VAL A 163 -26.54 -14.37 9.81
CA VAL A 163 -26.28 -15.54 10.65
C VAL A 163 -24.86 -15.47 11.13
N THR A 164 -24.66 -15.64 12.44
CA THR A 164 -23.34 -15.76 13.03
C THR A 164 -23.14 -17.18 13.49
N VAL A 165 -22.09 -17.81 12.99
CA VAL A 165 -21.65 -19.13 13.43
C VAL A 165 -20.47 -18.94 14.36
N LEU A 166 -20.51 -19.57 15.53
CA LEU A 166 -19.29 -19.79 16.30
C LEU A 166 -18.64 -21.08 15.82
N ALA A 167 -17.42 -20.97 15.32
CA ALA A 167 -16.56 -22.11 15.08
C ALA A 167 -15.61 -22.24 16.26
N LEU A 168 -15.55 -23.44 16.81
CA LEU A 168 -14.72 -23.78 17.96
C LEU A 168 -13.74 -24.87 17.54
N ILE A 169 -12.46 -24.54 17.61
CA ILE A 169 -11.37 -25.49 17.36
C ILE A 169 -10.58 -25.62 18.65
N CYS A 170 -10.51 -26.83 19.18
CA CYS A 170 -9.70 -27.14 20.34
C CYS A 170 -8.21 -27.15 19.96
N ALA A 171 -7.32 -26.87 20.92
CA ALA A 171 -5.88 -26.93 20.68
C ALA A 171 -5.39 -28.35 20.32
N ASN A 172 -6.11 -29.40 20.73
CA ASN A 172 -5.88 -30.79 20.30
C ASN A 172 -6.41 -31.11 18.88
N ARG A 173 -6.91 -30.11 18.15
CA ARG A 173 -7.51 -30.20 16.80
C ARG A 173 -8.89 -30.86 16.72
N SER A 174 -9.52 -31.16 17.85
CA SER A 174 -10.95 -31.53 17.85
C SER A 174 -11.84 -30.31 17.52
N ILE A 175 -12.98 -30.57 16.90
CA ILE A 175 -13.90 -29.54 16.41
C ILE A 175 -15.24 -29.74 17.13
N LEU A 176 -15.74 -28.68 17.78
CA LEU A 176 -17.12 -28.69 18.26
C LEU A 176 -18.06 -28.28 17.12
N PRO A 177 -19.25 -28.89 17.01
CA PRO A 177 -20.17 -28.57 15.94
C PRO A 177 -20.54 -27.08 15.99
N PRO A 178 -20.59 -26.41 14.81
CA PRO A 178 -20.88 -24.99 14.75
C PRO A 178 -22.25 -24.68 15.37
N SER A 179 -22.27 -23.75 16.34
CA SER A 179 -23.50 -23.31 16.99
C SER A 179 -23.92 -21.93 16.48
N VAL A 180 -25.22 -21.77 16.22
CA VAL A 180 -25.83 -20.52 15.74
C VAL A 180 -26.36 -19.75 16.94
N ILE A 181 -25.80 -18.57 17.22
CA ILE A 181 -26.05 -17.86 18.50
C ILE A 181 -27.04 -16.69 18.36
N TYR A 182 -27.40 -16.26 17.15
CA TYR A 182 -28.33 -15.12 16.99
C TYR A 182 -29.37 -15.31 15.88
N LEU A 183 -30.64 -15.14 16.27
CA LEU A 183 -31.78 -14.87 15.41
C LEU A 183 -32.30 -13.47 15.78
N VAL A 184 -31.82 -12.41 15.12
CA VAL A 184 -32.29 -11.04 15.38
C VAL A 184 -33.77 -10.92 14.94
N LYS A 185 -34.66 -10.53 15.86
CA LYS A 185 -36.02 -10.05 15.56
C LYS A 185 -35.98 -8.55 15.27
N LYS A 186 -36.87 -8.07 14.40
CA LYS A 186 -36.87 -6.70 13.86
C LYS A 186 -37.13 -5.67 14.98
N GLY A 187 -36.20 -4.73 15.22
CA GLY A 187 -36.41 -3.59 16.13
C GLY A 187 -35.13 -2.99 16.75
N ASP A 188 -34.15 -3.82 17.12
CA ASP A 188 -33.11 -3.38 18.08
C ASP A 188 -31.76 -2.97 17.46
N VAL A 189 -31.75 -2.25 16.34
CA VAL A 189 -30.48 -1.77 15.76
C VAL A 189 -30.38 -0.25 15.87
N GLN A 190 -29.64 0.23 16.88
CA GLN A 190 -29.00 1.54 16.80
C GLN A 190 -27.82 1.44 15.84
N ALA A 191 -27.81 2.31 14.83
CA ALA A 191 -26.70 2.44 13.90
C ALA A 191 -25.52 3.14 14.61
N SER A 192 -24.33 2.56 14.49
CA SER A 192 -23.04 3.22 14.72
C SER A 192 -22.39 3.52 13.38
#